data_AF-A0AB36TG22-F1
#
_entry.id   AF-A0AB36TG22-F1
#
_cell.length_a   1.000
_cell.length_b   1.000
_cell.length_c   1.000
_cell.angle_alpha   90.00
_cell.angle_beta   90.00
_cell.angle_gamma   90.00
#
_symmetry.space_group_name_H-M   'P 1'
#
loop_
_entity.id
_entity.type
_entity.pdbx_description
1 polymer ?
#
loop_
_entity_poly.entity_id
_entity_poly.type
_entity_poly.pdbx_seq_one_letter_code
_entity_poly.pdbx_strand_id
1 'polypeptide(L)' 'MNLINTGKLDMALLSISSEKPRLFEKGEEMFWDDEHISKGMLEAHLKKEIYSDFTGKEYTDNSESIAIIAENNG' A
#
# COMPACT_ATOMS: atom_id res chain seq x y z
N MET A 1 22.02 6.60 -4.48
CA MET A 1 22.58 7.20 -5.71
C MET A 1 22.77 8.68 -5.45
N ASN A 2 23.97 9.24 -5.66
CA ASN A 2 24.25 10.66 -5.38
C ASN A 2 24.36 11.44 -6.69
N LEU A 3 23.51 12.45 -6.87
CA LEU A 3 23.45 13.27 -8.08
C LEU A 3 24.53 14.37 -8.11
N ILE A 4 25.20 14.63 -6.98
CA ILE A 4 26.22 15.65 -6.85
C ILE A 4 27.60 14.98 -6.73
N ASN A 5 28.46 15.24 -7.69
CA ASN A 5 29.84 14.77 -7.72
C ASN A 5 30.80 15.96 -7.66
N THR A 6 31.69 15.98 -6.67
CA THR A 6 32.65 17.09 -6.43
C THR A 6 32.01 18.48 -6.39
N GLY A 7 30.81 18.60 -5.82
CA GLY A 7 30.09 19.86 -5.70
C GLY A 7 29.44 20.36 -7.01
N LYS A 8 29.47 19.56 -8.07
CA LYS A 8 28.77 19.83 -9.34
C LYS A 8 27.70 18.79 -9.60
N LEU A 9 26.64 19.20 -10.29
CA LEU A 9 25.59 18.30 -10.74
C LEU A 9 26.14 17.38 -11.82
N ASP A 10 25.97 16.08 -11.64
CA ASP A 10 26.34 15.08 -12.63
C ASP A 10 25.24 15.00 -13.71
N MET A 11 25.52 15.60 -14.86
CA MET A 11 24.58 15.67 -15.98
C MET A 11 24.28 14.30 -16.60
N ALA A 12 25.20 13.33 -16.50
CA ALA A 12 24.98 11.98 -17.00
C ALA A 12 23.99 11.23 -16.11
N LEU A 13 24.17 11.32 -14.79
CA LEU A 13 23.23 10.74 -13.82
C LEU A 13 21.86 11.40 -13.87
N LEU A 14 21.80 12.72 -14.09
CA LEU A 14 20.55 13.44 -14.26
C LEU A 14 19.77 12.93 -15.48
N SER A 15 20.47 12.69 -16.58
CA SER A 15 19.86 12.20 -17.82
C SER A 15 19.23 10.83 -17.61
N ILE A 16 19.96 9.90 -17.00
CA ILE A 16 19.49 8.54 -16.68
C ILE A 16 18.31 8.57 -15.71
N SER A 17 18.34 9.45 -14.70
CA SER A 17 17.26 9.57 -13.71
C SER A 17 16.00 10.25 -14.25
N SER A 18 16.11 10.99 -15.35
CA SER A 18 15.00 11.67 -16.02
C SER A 18 14.33 10.80 -17.08
N GLU A 19 14.91 9.65 -17.39
CA GLU A 19 14.29 8.68 -18.30
C GLU A 19 13.05 8.07 -17.65
N LYS A 20 12.01 7.87 -18.47
CA LYS A 20 10.78 7.21 -18.01
C LYS A 20 11.16 5.79 -17.57
N PRO A 21 10.86 5.38 -16.32
CA PRO A 21 11.15 4.02 -15.88
C PRO A 21 10.45 3.03 -16.81
N ARG A 22 11.08 1.86 -16.98
CA ARG A 22 10.49 0.76 -17.75
C ARG A 22 9.10 0.43 -17.17
N LEU A 23 8.20 -0.03 -18.05
CA LEU A 23 6.87 -0.46 -17.66
C LEU A 23 6.98 -1.48 -16.51
N PHE A 24 6.17 -1.24 -15.48
CA PHE A 24 6.10 -1.94 -14.22
C PHE A 24 6.28 -3.46 -14.39
N GLU A 25 7.34 -4.02 -13.80
CA GLU A 25 7.40 -5.47 -13.57
C GLU A 25 6.34 -5.82 -12.53
N LYS A 26 5.65 -6.96 -12.68
CA LYS A 26 4.70 -7.44 -11.68
C LYS A 26 5.45 -7.47 -10.34
N GLY A 27 5.03 -6.64 -9.39
CA GLY A 27 5.59 -6.64 -8.04
C GLY A 27 5.48 -8.04 -7.43
N GLU A 28 6.29 -8.33 -6.40
CA GLU A 28 6.16 -9.58 -5.66
C GLU A 28 4.70 -9.78 -5.21
N GLU A 29 4.22 -11.03 -5.29
CA GLU A 29 2.80 -11.36 -5.14
C GLU A 29 2.19 -10.96 -3.78
N MET A 30 3.03 -10.64 -2.79
CA MET A 30 2.61 -10.36 -1.42
C MET A 30 3.22 -9.06 -0.89
N PHE A 31 3.04 -7.97 -1.63
CA PHE A 31 3.31 -6.61 -1.13
C PHE A 31 2.73 -6.37 0.27
N TRP A 32 1.54 -6.92 0.55
CA TRP A 32 0.80 -6.74 1.81
C TRP A 32 1.29 -7.57 3.01
N ASP A 33 2.23 -8.50 2.81
CA ASP A 33 2.78 -9.35 3.87
C ASP A 33 4.15 -8.85 4.36
N ASP A 34 4.57 -7.69 3.84
CA ASP A 34 5.81 -7.02 4.24
C ASP A 34 5.67 -6.45 5.67
N GLU A 35 6.63 -6.82 6.53
CA GLU A 35 6.68 -6.43 7.95
C GLU A 35 6.76 -4.90 8.15
N HIS A 36 7.19 -4.15 7.14
CA HIS A 36 7.31 -2.70 7.13
C HIS A 36 6.09 -2.00 6.52
N ILE A 37 5.14 -2.71 5.90
CA ILE A 37 3.80 -2.16 5.67
C ILE A 37 3.10 -2.10 7.02
N SER A 38 3.24 -0.92 7.64
CA SER A 38 2.67 -0.62 8.93
C SER A 38 1.17 -0.95 8.92
N LYS A 39 0.74 -1.84 9.83
CA LYS A 39 -0.68 -2.12 10.10
C LYS A 39 -1.51 -0.83 10.23
N GLY A 40 -0.89 0.26 10.69
CA GLY A 40 -1.51 1.59 10.77
C GLY A 40 -1.83 2.25 9.42
N MET A 41 -1.09 1.97 8.34
CA MET A 41 -1.43 2.48 6.99
C MET A 41 -2.72 1.85 6.46
N LEU A 42 -2.93 0.57 6.76
CA LEU A 42 -4.13 -0.18 6.41
C LEU A 42 -5.34 0.27 7.26
N GLU A 43 -5.13 0.49 8.57
CA GLU A 43 -6.15 0.99 9.50
C GLU A 43 -6.60 2.42 9.21
N ALA A 44 -5.69 3.30 8.76
CA ALA A 44 -6.02 4.71 8.51
C ALA A 44 -6.74 4.95 7.17
N HIS A 45 -6.54 4.09 6.16
CA HIS A 45 -7.11 4.26 4.82
C HIS A 45 -8.36 3.44 4.56
N LEU A 46 -8.60 2.37 5.33
CA LEU A 46 -9.81 1.56 5.23
C LEU A 46 -10.79 1.97 6.32
N LYS A 47 -11.91 2.58 5.95
CA LYS A 47 -13.06 2.66 6.84
C LYS A 47 -13.56 1.22 7.04
N LYS A 48 -13.37 0.66 8.23
CA LYS A 48 -13.73 -0.73 8.53
C LYS A 48 -15.09 -0.79 9.21
N GLU A 49 -16.09 -1.27 8.49
CA GLU A 49 -17.37 -1.67 9.07
C GLU A 49 -17.38 -3.20 9.22
N ILE A 50 -17.79 -3.68 10.40
CA ILE A 50 -17.71 -5.10 10.77
C ILE A 50 -19.12 -5.61 11.06
N TYR A 51 -19.49 -6.70 10.40
CA TYR A 51 -20.80 -7.32 10.46
C TYR A 51 -20.68 -8.82 10.71
N SER A 52 -21.73 -9.47 11.21
CA SER A 52 -21.80 -10.94 11.32
C SER A 52 -22.10 -11.62 9.99
N ASP A 53 -22.67 -10.88 9.03
CA ASP A 53 -23.06 -11.34 7.70
C ASP A 53 -23.12 -10.17 6.70
N PHE A 54 -23.45 -10.46 5.44
CA PHE A 54 -23.60 -9.45 4.38
C PHE A 54 -24.93 -8.68 4.44
N THR A 55 -25.82 -9.00 5.39
CA THR A 55 -27.13 -8.34 5.55
C THR A 55 -27.05 -7.09 6.43
N GLY A 56 -25.87 -6.78 6.96
CA GLY A 56 -25.62 -5.60 7.79
C GLY A 56 -25.90 -5.83 9.29
N LYS A 57 -26.03 -7.08 9.73
CA LYS A 57 -26.15 -7.41 11.16
C LYS A 57 -24.82 -7.19 11.86
N GLU A 58 -24.80 -6.50 13.00
CA GLU A 58 -23.56 -6.24 13.75
C GLU A 58 -22.89 -7.53 14.23
N TYR A 59 -21.55 -7.54 14.19
CA TYR A 59 -20.75 -8.63 14.70
C TYR A 59 -20.81 -8.69 16.24
N THR A 60 -20.91 -9.91 16.76
CA THR A 60 -20.75 -10.25 18.18
C THR A 60 -19.82 -11.44 18.34
N ASP A 61 -19.21 -11.63 19.51
CA ASP A 61 -18.30 -12.77 19.78
C ASP A 61 -18.95 -14.15 19.59
N ASN A 62 -20.29 -14.21 19.61
CA ASN A 62 -21.06 -15.44 19.37
C ASN A 62 -21.45 -15.63 17.90
N SER A 63 -20.96 -14.79 16.99
CA SER A 63 -21.32 -14.87 15.57
C SER A 63 -20.54 -15.99 14.90
N GLU A 64 -21.23 -16.82 14.12
CA GLU A 64 -20.62 -17.92 13.35
C GLU A 64 -19.76 -17.42 12.18
N SER A 65 -19.89 -16.16 11.81
CA SER A 65 -19.23 -15.56 10.66
C SER A 65 -18.91 -14.10 10.91
N ILE A 66 -17.93 -13.60 10.15
CA ILE A 66 -17.51 -12.21 10.15
C ILE A 66 -17.47 -11.71 8.71
N ALA A 67 -18.10 -10.57 8.46
CA ALA A 67 -18.07 -9.83 7.22
C ALA A 67 -17.40 -8.48 7.48
N ILE A 68 -16.42 -8.14 6.63
CA ILE A 68 -15.64 -6.90 6.75
C ILE A 68 -15.85 -6.13 5.46
N ILE A 69 -16.36 -4.91 5.57
CA ILE A 69 -16.40 -3.96 4.46
C ILE A 69 -15.21 -3.01 4.64
N ALA A 70 -14.37 -2.96 3.61
CA ALA A 70 -13.24 -2.06 3.52
C ALA A 70 -13.42 -1.18 2.28
N GLU A 71 -13.65 0.11 2.49
CA GLU A 71 -13.70 1.11 1.43
C GLU A 71 -12.33 1.76 1.29
N ASN A 72 -11.78 1.78 0.07
CA ASN A 72 -10.59 2.59 -0.20
C ASN A 72 -11.01 4.06 -0.31
N ASN A 73 -10.45 4.90 0.56
CA ASN A 73 -10.74 6.34 0.58
C ASN A 73 -9.93 7.17 -0.45
N GLY A 74 -9.16 6.54 -1.34
CA GLY A 74 -8.44 7.23 -2.43
C GLY A 74 -7.53 6.32 -3.23
#